data_AF-A0A2S6RGM1-F1
#
_entry.id   AF-A0A2S6RGM1-F1
#
_cell.length_a   1.000
_cell.length_b   1.000
_cell.length_c   1.000
_cell.angle_alpha   90.00
_cell.angle_beta   90.00
_cell.angle_gamma   90.00
#
_symmetry.space_group_name_H-M   'P 1'
#
loop_
_entity.id
_entity.type
_entity.pdbx_description
1 polymer ?
#
loop_
_entity_poly.entity_id
_entity_poly.type
_entity_poly.pdbx_seq_one_letter_code
_entity_poly.pdbx_strand_id
1 'polypeptide(L)' 'MIDWRIKAREFANCNCAYGCPCQFNALPTHGTCEAAIGFQIDEGHFGDVKL' A
#
# COMPACT_ATOMS: atom_id res chain seq x y z
N MET A 1 -13.87 19.64 -2.11
CA MET A 1 -12.84 18.60 -2.05
C MET A 1 -12.30 18.40 -3.46
N ILE A 2 -10.99 18.16 -3.62
CA ILE A 2 -10.39 17.84 -4.92
C ILE A 2 -10.79 16.40 -5.26
N ASP A 3 -11.32 16.18 -6.45
CA ASP A 3 -11.68 14.85 -6.93
C ASP A 3 -10.41 14.05 -7.26
N TRP A 4 -10.36 12.79 -6.82
CA TRP A 4 -9.20 11.93 -7.04
C TRP A 4 -9.59 10.45 -7.04
N ARG A 5 -8.88 9.65 -7.85
CA ARG A 5 -9.00 8.19 -7.88
C ARG A 5 -7.72 7.57 -8.42
N ILE A 6 -7.36 6.40 -7.89
CA ILE A 6 -6.36 5.52 -8.52
C ILE A 6 -6.91 4.11 -8.66
N LYS A 7 -6.50 3.44 -9.73
CA LYS A 7 -6.56 2.00 -9.92
C LYS A 7 -5.13 1.55 -10.17
N ALA A 8 -4.60 0.77 -9.24
CA ALA A 8 -3.20 0.39 -9.23
C ALA A 8 -3.03 -1.04 -8.75
N ARG A 9 -1.92 -1.65 -9.16
CA ARG A 9 -1.43 -2.89 -8.58
C ARG A 9 -0.43 -2.55 -7.49
N GLU A 10 -0.71 -3.05 -6.29
CA GLU A 10 0.17 -2.88 -5.12
C GLU A 10 1.15 -4.05 -5.02
N PHE A 11 2.40 -3.72 -4.73
CA PHE A 11 3.38 -4.67 -4.23
C PHE A 11 3.83 -4.20 -2.84
N ALA A 12 3.54 -5.00 -1.83
CA ALA A 12 3.93 -4.74 -0.46
C ALA A 12 4.74 -5.90 0.10
N ASN A 13 5.86 -5.60 0.73
CA ASN A 13 6.65 -6.56 1.48
C ASN A 13 7.16 -5.93 2.78
N CYS A 14 7.33 -6.74 3.81
CA CYS A 14 7.94 -6.29 5.06
C CYS A 14 8.73 -7.43 5.71
N ASN A 15 9.38 -7.09 6.82
CA ASN A 15 10.13 -8.02 7.66
C ASN A 15 9.28 -9.08 8.41
N CYS A 16 7.95 -9.04 8.34
CA CYS A 16 7.10 -9.93 9.13
C CYS A 16 6.94 -11.33 8.50
N ALA A 17 6.34 -12.24 9.27
CA ALA A 17 5.92 -13.55 8.76
C ALA A 17 4.94 -13.42 7.58
N TYR A 18 4.80 -14.51 6.82
CA TYR A 18 3.94 -14.55 5.63
C TYR A 18 2.55 -13.98 5.91
N GLY A 19 2.00 -13.29 4.90
CA GLY A 19 0.69 -12.66 5.00
C GLY A 19 0.64 -11.38 5.82
N CYS A 20 1.78 -10.84 6.31
CA CYS A 20 1.85 -9.54 7.00
C CYS A 20 0.76 -9.39 8.09
N PRO A 21 0.91 -10.05 9.26
CA PRO A 21 -0.14 -10.13 10.28
C PRO A 21 -0.78 -8.78 10.67
N CYS A 22 -0.01 -7.70 10.62
CA CYS A 22 -0.48 -6.33 10.87
C CYS A 22 -1.58 -5.84 9.92
N GLN A 23 -1.62 -6.33 8.68
CA GLN A 23 -2.70 -6.05 7.72
C GLN A 23 -4.04 -6.68 8.15
N PHE A 24 -3.99 -7.66 9.06
CA PHE A 24 -5.13 -8.40 9.57
C PHE A 24 -5.33 -8.16 11.08
N ASN A 25 -4.94 -6.98 11.58
CA ASN A 25 -5.10 -6.54 12.97
C ASN A 25 -4.32 -7.37 14.03
N ALA A 26 -3.27 -8.09 13.62
CA ALA A 26 -2.35 -8.73 14.56
C ALA A 26 -1.08 -7.89 14.78
N LEU A 27 -0.31 -8.21 15.82
CA LEU A 27 0.97 -7.53 16.07
C LEU A 27 2.03 -7.89 15.01
N PRO A 28 2.97 -6.97 14.71
CA PRO A 28 4.13 -7.28 13.88
C PRO A 28 4.96 -8.42 14.50
N THR A 29 5.52 -9.28 13.66
CA THR A 29 6.24 -10.49 14.11
C THR A 29 7.44 -10.17 15.00
N HIS A 30 8.14 -9.06 14.72
CA HIS A 30 9.37 -8.67 15.43
C HIS A 30 9.15 -7.49 16.38
N GLY A 31 7.89 -7.17 16.72
CA GLY A 31 7.53 -5.98 17.50
C GLY A 31 7.52 -4.68 16.70
N THR A 32 8.25 -4.61 15.58
CA THR A 32 8.21 -3.51 14.60
C THR A 32 7.91 -4.04 13.20
N CYS A 33 7.30 -3.19 12.36
CA CYS A 33 7.07 -3.46 10.95
C CYS A 33 7.93 -2.52 10.11
N GLU A 34 8.77 -3.09 9.26
CA GLU A 34 9.59 -2.36 8.30
C GLU A 34 9.10 -2.73 6.89
N ALA A 35 8.19 -1.92 6.35
CA ALA A 35 7.51 -2.20 5.10
C ALA A 35 8.04 -1.36 3.93
N ALA A 36 8.20 -2.00 2.78
CA ALA A 36 8.37 -1.35 1.49
C ALA A 36 7.12 -1.62 0.65
N ILE A 37 6.50 -0.54 0.16
CA ILE A 37 5.26 -0.60 -0.62
C ILE A 37 5.46 0.19 -1.91
N GLY A 38 5.06 -0.41 -3.03
CA GLY A 38 5.06 0.21 -4.34
C GLY A 38 3.71 0.05 -5.01
N PHE A 39 3.32 1.06 -5.79
CA PHE A 39 2.11 1.01 -6.61
C PHE A 39 2.50 1.21 -8.06
N GLN A 40 2.07 0.29 -8.93
CA GLN A 40 2.04 0.54 -10.36
C GLN A 40 0.64 1.06 -10.71
N ILE A 41 0.55 2.36 -11.01
CA ILE A 41 -0.72 3.01 -11.38
C ILE A 41 -1.06 2.61 -12.81
N ASP A 42 -2.24 2.02 -12.98
CA ASP A 42 -2.77 1.64 -14.29
C ASP A 42 -3.71 2.74 -14.84
N GLU A 43 -4.52 3.35 -13.96
CA GLU A 43 -5.42 4.48 -14.28
C GLU A 43 -5.60 5.39 -13.05
N GLY A 44 -5.51 6.71 -13.20
CA GLY A 44 -5.89 7.61 -12.11
C GLY A 44 -5.77 9.10 -12.40
N HIS A 45 -6.28 9.91 -11.48
CA HIS A 45 -6.15 11.36 -11.51
C HIS A 45 -6.19 11.96 -10.09
N PHE A 46 -5.62 13.15 -9.99
CA PHE A 46 -5.76 14.04 -8.84
C PHE A 46 -6.07 15.44 -9.35
N GLY A 47 -7.34 15.85 -9.31
CA GLY A 47 -7.81 17.02 -10.03
C GLY A 47 -7.48 16.89 -11.52
N ASP A 48 -6.74 17.85 -12.08
CA ASP A 48 -6.35 17.87 -13.49
C ASP A 48 -5.05 17.10 -13.78
N VAL A 49 -4.38 16.55 -12.76
CA VAL A 49 -3.14 15.77 -12.92
C VAL A 49 -3.47 14.32 -13.24
N LYS A 50 -3.03 13.83 -14.39
CA LYS A 50 -3.10 12.42 -14.76
C LYS A 50 -2.00 11.63 -14.07
N LEU A 51 -2.38 10.53 -13.42
CA LEU A 51 -1.50 9.60 -12.72
C LEU A 51 -1.31 8.30 -13.50
#